data_AF-H2YDZ2-F1
#
_entry.id   AF-H2YDZ2-F1
#
_cell.length_a   1.000
_cell.length_b   1.000
_cell.length_c   1.000
_cell.angle_alpha   90.00
_cell.angle_beta   90.00
_cell.angle_gamma   90.00
#
_symmetry.space_group_name_H-M   'P 1'
#
loop_
_entity.id
_entity.type
_entity.pdbx_description
1 polymer ?
#
loop_
_entity_poly.entity_id
_entity_poly.type
_entity_poly.pdbx_seq_one_letter_code
_entity_poly.pdbx_strand_id
1 'polypeptide(L)'
;MDIEVTGLQQLPEELSKVSSTVFWRADDQDISTALFKATPDIFLATVVRKGGISAALCYVIFRTYPETSVSNFRQLRPSQIIFTVDQEGRFIDDVRTGIATRKLNTALHDLSSLFDNYFDIYKTCPLVFELYRPSSNEYVSSPPQYRKKEEEHNSEKISSGVAASHISVTEKESTTTNFDDDDIRNFLNDENGTDLFARGQYKDALPFLQTSLKSTTDQFRAVLLLKVALCLRACNRETESNSTLAETLKFLEKQSTVINNHIQYAEKIRIIGCCYRKEKAFSKSVIIFSASATIFSQSSVLINATRGMANCMTDMKRVADDNCCSSGCKDLVRKMLKRNLDKLDEMTKCGDQAKAL
;
A
#
# COMPACT_ATOMS: atom_id res chain seq x y z
N MET A 1 25.45 -8.85 5.61
CA MET A 1 26.27 -9.08 4.39
C MET A 1 25.38 -8.88 3.18
N ASP A 2 25.86 -8.28 2.09
CA ASP A 2 25.01 -8.06 0.90
C ASP A 2 25.20 -9.17 -0.14
N ILE A 3 24.08 -9.59 -0.74
CA ILE A 3 24.02 -10.56 -1.82
C ILE A 3 23.55 -9.86 -3.08
N GLU A 4 24.25 -10.08 -4.18
CA GLU A 4 23.83 -9.68 -5.51
C GLU A 4 23.18 -10.87 -6.22
N VAL A 5 22.04 -10.62 -6.85
CA VAL A 5 21.33 -11.56 -7.70
C VAL A 5 21.29 -11.01 -9.11
N THR A 6 21.78 -11.79 -10.07
CA THR A 6 21.77 -11.44 -11.50
C THR A 6 20.91 -12.42 -12.29
N GLY A 7 20.69 -12.14 -13.59
CA GLY A 7 19.89 -12.99 -14.48
C GLY A 7 18.45 -12.52 -14.71
N LEU A 8 18.08 -11.33 -14.21
CA LEU A 8 16.71 -10.78 -14.31
C LEU A 8 16.27 -10.41 -15.73
N GLN A 9 17.18 -10.35 -16.70
CA GLN A 9 16.93 -9.89 -18.07
C GLN A 9 15.88 -10.74 -18.80
N GLN A 10 15.63 -11.94 -18.32
CA GLN A 10 14.66 -12.88 -18.88
C GLN A 10 13.25 -12.70 -18.28
N LEU A 11 13.10 -11.88 -17.24
CA LEU A 11 11.80 -11.54 -16.66
C LEU A 11 11.18 -10.36 -17.42
N PRO A 12 9.84 -10.35 -17.57
CA PRO A 12 9.13 -9.17 -18.04
C PRO A 12 9.48 -7.93 -17.19
N GLU A 13 9.51 -6.76 -17.81
CA GLU A 13 9.93 -5.49 -17.16
C GLU A 13 9.15 -5.18 -15.88
N GLU A 14 7.86 -5.53 -15.86
CA GLU A 14 6.95 -5.38 -14.72
C GLU A 14 7.36 -6.21 -13.50
N LEU A 15 8.06 -7.33 -13.73
CA LEU A 15 8.49 -8.30 -12.71
C LEU A 15 9.98 -8.17 -12.38
N SER A 16 10.78 -7.60 -13.28
CA SER A 16 12.20 -7.31 -13.04
C SER A 16 12.42 -6.09 -12.14
N LYS A 17 11.38 -5.27 -11.95
CA LYS A 17 11.44 -4.11 -11.04
C LYS A 17 11.45 -4.58 -9.60
N VAL A 18 12.50 -4.21 -8.86
CA VAL A 18 12.65 -4.54 -7.45
C VAL A 18 11.78 -3.62 -6.61
N SER A 19 10.84 -4.22 -5.89
CA SER A 19 10.13 -3.56 -4.80
C SER A 19 10.94 -3.72 -3.52
N SER A 20 11.10 -2.65 -2.75
CA SER A 20 11.64 -2.70 -1.38
C SER A 20 10.54 -2.99 -0.36
N THR A 21 9.31 -2.53 -0.64
CA THR A 21 8.13 -2.69 0.21
C THR A 21 6.98 -3.37 -0.53
N VAL A 22 6.03 -3.90 0.22
CA VAL A 22 4.76 -4.39 -0.30
C VAL A 22 3.62 -3.88 0.57
N PHE A 23 2.56 -3.38 -0.08
CA PHE A 23 1.37 -2.92 0.61
C PHE A 23 0.58 -4.12 1.18
N TRP A 24 0.73 -4.35 2.48
CA TRP A 24 0.18 -5.48 3.21
C TRP A 24 -0.52 -5.01 4.49
N ARG A 25 -1.75 -5.50 4.73
CA ARG A 25 -2.58 -5.11 5.89
C ARG A 25 -2.74 -3.59 6.07
N ALA A 26 -2.83 -2.87 4.94
CA ALA A 26 -2.99 -1.43 4.86
C ALA A 26 -1.75 -0.60 5.26
N ASP A 27 -0.57 -1.20 5.22
CA ASP A 27 0.71 -0.54 5.49
C ASP A 27 1.75 -0.97 4.44
N ASP A 28 2.75 -0.13 4.20
CA ASP A 28 3.91 -0.48 3.37
C ASP A 28 4.92 -1.22 4.24
N GLN A 29 4.96 -2.54 4.04
CA GLN A 29 5.80 -3.42 4.82
C GLN A 29 7.06 -3.73 4.03
N ASP A 30 8.23 -3.59 4.67
CA ASP A 30 9.50 -3.99 4.08
C ASP A 30 9.46 -5.47 3.71
N ILE A 31 9.87 -5.76 2.47
CA ILE A 31 10.04 -7.13 2.02
C ILE A 31 11.21 -7.72 2.78
N SER A 32 10.89 -8.59 3.73
CA SER A 32 11.84 -9.22 4.63
C SER A 32 11.34 -10.59 5.07
N THR A 33 12.22 -11.46 5.56
CA THR A 33 11.77 -12.77 6.08
C THR A 33 10.81 -12.62 7.27
N ALA A 34 10.91 -11.52 8.03
CA ALA A 34 10.01 -11.23 9.14
C ALA A 34 8.56 -11.03 8.67
N LEU A 35 8.37 -10.35 7.53
CA LEU A 35 7.05 -10.20 6.90
C LEU A 35 6.43 -11.57 6.58
N PHE A 36 7.19 -12.49 5.98
CA PHE A 36 6.70 -13.81 5.63
C PHE A 36 6.43 -14.69 6.85
N LYS A 37 7.26 -14.60 7.90
CA LYS A 37 7.01 -15.28 9.19
C LYS A 37 5.70 -14.85 9.84
N ALA A 38 5.33 -13.57 9.71
CA ALA A 38 4.10 -13.01 10.26
C ALA A 38 2.87 -13.19 9.33
N THR A 39 3.07 -13.61 8.08
CA THR A 39 2.00 -13.69 7.07
C THR A 39 1.37 -15.09 7.08
N PRO A 40 0.03 -15.20 7.26
CA PRO A 40 -0.66 -16.49 7.17
C PRO A 40 -0.53 -17.11 5.78
N ASP A 41 -0.42 -18.44 5.72
CA ASP A 41 -0.16 -19.20 4.49
C ASP A 41 -1.13 -18.86 3.34
N ILE A 42 -2.41 -18.67 3.67
CA ILE A 42 -3.48 -18.32 2.72
C ILE A 42 -3.23 -17.01 1.95
N PHE A 43 -2.33 -16.15 2.43
CA PHE A 43 -2.03 -14.85 1.82
C PHE A 43 -0.65 -14.79 1.14
N LEU A 44 0.18 -15.81 1.31
CA LEU A 44 1.55 -15.82 0.78
C LEU A 44 1.57 -15.59 -0.72
N ALA A 45 0.72 -16.29 -1.48
CA ALA A 45 0.61 -16.11 -2.94
C ALA A 45 0.33 -14.65 -3.33
N THR A 46 -0.53 -13.97 -2.58
CA THR A 46 -0.90 -12.57 -2.84
C THR A 46 0.26 -11.63 -2.54
N VAL A 47 0.95 -11.85 -1.41
CA VAL A 47 2.10 -11.02 -1.02
C VAL A 47 3.25 -11.19 -2.01
N VAL A 48 3.57 -12.43 -2.38
CA VAL A 48 4.61 -12.73 -3.37
C VAL A 48 4.27 -12.11 -4.72
N ARG A 49 3.02 -12.26 -5.18
CA ARG A 49 2.59 -11.67 -6.46
C ARG A 49 2.70 -10.15 -6.48
N LYS A 50 2.36 -9.47 -5.39
CA LYS A 50 2.41 -8.00 -5.30
C LYS A 50 3.83 -7.45 -5.19
N GLY A 51 4.70 -8.12 -4.45
CA GLY A 51 6.09 -7.69 -4.27
C GLY A 51 7.05 -8.20 -5.35
N GLY A 52 6.53 -8.86 -6.39
CA GLY A 52 7.29 -9.30 -7.56
C GLY A 52 8.47 -10.21 -7.21
N ILE A 53 9.57 -10.04 -7.93
CA ILE A 53 10.78 -10.84 -7.77
C ILE A 53 11.41 -10.70 -6.38
N SER A 54 11.37 -9.51 -5.76
CA SER A 54 11.92 -9.29 -4.41
C SER A 54 11.20 -10.17 -3.38
N ALA A 55 9.87 -10.18 -3.44
CA ALA A 55 9.05 -10.98 -2.54
C ALA A 55 9.16 -12.48 -2.84
N ALA A 56 9.28 -12.87 -4.12
CA ALA A 56 9.52 -14.26 -4.51
C ALA A 56 10.85 -14.77 -3.96
N LEU A 57 11.93 -14.01 -4.14
CA LEU A 57 13.26 -14.31 -3.61
C LEU A 57 13.25 -14.41 -2.09
N CYS A 58 12.67 -13.42 -1.42
CA CYS A 58 12.57 -13.42 0.03
C CYS A 58 11.81 -14.64 0.55
N TYR A 59 10.70 -15.01 -0.10
CA TYR A 59 9.90 -16.18 0.25
C TYR A 59 10.65 -17.49 0.05
N VAL A 60 11.34 -17.68 -1.09
CA VAL A 60 12.11 -18.92 -1.32
C VAL A 60 13.31 -19.05 -0.39
N ILE A 61 13.96 -17.93 -0.04
CA ILE A 61 15.03 -17.91 0.97
C ILE A 61 14.46 -18.32 2.32
N PHE A 62 13.34 -17.72 2.75
CA PHE A 62 12.67 -18.08 3.99
C PHE A 62 12.28 -19.57 4.06
N ARG A 63 11.82 -20.15 2.95
CA ARG A 63 11.43 -21.58 2.88
C ARG A 63 12.64 -22.53 2.88
N THR A 64 13.71 -22.15 2.20
CA THR A 64 14.90 -23.00 2.01
C THR A 64 15.88 -22.89 3.18
N TYR A 65 15.93 -21.72 3.81
CA TYR A 65 16.82 -21.36 4.91
C TYR A 65 16.03 -20.68 6.04
N PRO A 66 15.23 -21.42 6.83
CA PRO A 66 14.36 -20.83 7.86
C PRO A 66 15.09 -20.03 8.95
N GLU A 67 16.36 -20.35 9.18
CA GLU A 67 17.25 -19.68 10.12
C GLU A 67 17.84 -18.36 9.58
N THR A 68 17.76 -18.12 8.28
CA THR A 68 18.32 -16.93 7.63
C THR A 68 17.31 -15.79 7.66
N SER A 69 17.81 -14.57 7.93
CA SER A 69 17.03 -13.34 7.80
C SER A 69 17.62 -12.47 6.71
N VAL A 70 16.75 -11.99 5.82
CA VAL A 70 17.08 -11.07 4.73
C VAL A 70 16.11 -9.90 4.71
N SER A 71 16.60 -8.75 4.26
CA SER A 71 15.89 -7.47 4.16
C SER A 71 16.56 -6.55 3.11
N ASN A 72 16.07 -5.31 3.00
CA ASN A 72 16.70 -4.24 2.22
C ASN A 72 16.94 -4.58 0.74
N PHE A 73 15.91 -5.12 0.09
CA PHE A 73 15.91 -5.40 -1.35
C PHE A 73 15.95 -4.09 -2.14
N ARG A 74 16.96 -3.96 -3.00
CA ARG A 74 17.22 -2.77 -3.82
C ARG A 74 17.79 -3.14 -5.18
N GLN A 75 17.75 -2.20 -6.10
CA GLN A 75 18.20 -2.38 -7.48
C GLN A 75 19.14 -1.24 -7.86
N LEU A 76 20.41 -1.55 -8.10
CA LEU A 76 21.37 -0.56 -8.60
C LEU A 76 21.39 -0.54 -10.14
N ARG A 77 21.12 -1.68 -10.79
CA ARG A 77 21.04 -1.83 -12.25
C ARG A 77 19.79 -2.64 -12.63
N PRO A 78 19.19 -2.41 -13.81
CA PRO A 78 17.97 -3.12 -14.22
C PRO A 78 18.06 -4.65 -14.18
N SER A 79 19.25 -5.22 -14.32
CA SER A 79 19.47 -6.66 -14.34
C SER A 79 19.95 -7.27 -13.02
N GLN A 80 19.97 -6.50 -11.92
CA GLN A 80 20.46 -6.97 -10.63
C GLN A 80 19.53 -6.62 -9.46
N ILE A 81 19.52 -7.49 -8.46
CA ILE A 81 18.89 -7.25 -7.15
C ILE A 81 19.98 -7.36 -6.11
N ILE A 82 20.00 -6.44 -5.17
CA ILE A 82 20.83 -6.56 -3.98
C ILE A 82 19.92 -6.64 -2.77
N PHE A 83 20.22 -7.54 -1.84
CA PHE A 83 19.57 -7.58 -0.54
C PHE A 83 20.58 -7.84 0.55
N THR A 84 20.22 -7.45 1.77
CA THR A 84 21.05 -7.59 2.95
C THR A 84 20.64 -8.85 3.71
N VAL A 85 21.62 -9.64 4.10
CA VAL A 85 21.49 -10.79 5.01
C VAL A 85 21.84 -10.30 6.41
N ASP A 86 20.82 -10.29 7.28
CA ASP A 86 20.88 -9.84 8.67
C ASP A 86 21.28 -10.98 9.62
N GLN A 87 20.79 -12.18 9.34
CA GLN A 87 21.16 -13.41 10.03
C GLN A 87 21.60 -14.44 8.99
N GLU A 88 22.87 -14.82 9.05
CA GLU A 88 23.54 -15.56 7.97
C GLU A 88 23.05 -17.01 7.83
N GLY A 89 22.89 -17.73 8.94
CA GLY A 89 22.57 -19.16 8.88
C GLY A 89 23.60 -19.95 8.06
N ARG A 90 23.16 -21.01 7.37
CA ARG A 90 24.01 -21.69 6.35
C ARG A 90 23.98 -21.02 4.98
N PHE A 91 23.16 -19.99 4.82
CA PHE A 91 22.89 -19.40 3.51
C PHE A 91 24.13 -18.79 2.88
N ILE A 92 24.94 -18.05 3.65
CA ILE A 92 26.16 -17.40 3.15
C ILE A 92 27.19 -18.43 2.64
N ASP A 93 27.36 -19.53 3.35
CA ASP A 93 28.30 -20.60 2.93
C ASP A 93 27.80 -21.33 1.69
N ASP A 94 26.48 -21.56 1.59
CA ASP A 94 25.85 -22.12 0.39
C ASP A 94 25.97 -21.16 -0.81
N VAL A 95 25.95 -19.84 -0.60
CA VAL A 95 26.22 -18.85 -1.67
C VAL A 95 27.68 -18.94 -2.12
N ARG A 96 28.64 -18.97 -1.20
CA ARG A 96 30.09 -19.09 -1.53
C ARG A 96 30.42 -20.33 -2.35
N THR A 97 29.71 -21.42 -2.09
CA THR A 97 29.92 -22.73 -2.75
C THR A 97 29.03 -22.92 -3.99
N GLY A 98 28.17 -21.96 -4.32
CA GLY A 98 27.23 -22.03 -5.44
C GLY A 98 26.06 -23.00 -5.25
N ILE A 99 25.91 -23.57 -4.05
CA ILE A 99 24.80 -24.47 -3.68
C ILE A 99 23.48 -23.70 -3.60
N ALA A 100 23.51 -22.47 -3.04
CA ALA A 100 22.34 -21.61 -2.90
C ALA A 100 21.66 -21.35 -4.24
N THR A 101 22.44 -21.07 -5.28
CA THR A 101 21.95 -20.86 -6.65
C THR A 101 21.11 -22.03 -7.13
N ARG A 102 21.55 -23.28 -6.92
CA ARG A 102 20.79 -24.46 -7.36
C ARG A 102 19.50 -24.63 -6.54
N LYS A 103 19.60 -24.53 -5.22
CA LYS A 103 18.45 -24.72 -4.31
C LYS A 103 17.37 -23.66 -4.53
N LEU A 104 17.76 -22.40 -4.60
CA LEU A 104 16.82 -21.29 -4.77
C LEU A 104 16.16 -21.27 -6.15
N ASN A 105 16.89 -21.59 -7.22
CA ASN A 105 16.27 -21.74 -8.55
C ASN A 105 15.27 -22.91 -8.59
N THR A 106 15.59 -24.03 -7.93
CA THR A 106 14.65 -25.15 -7.79
C THR A 106 13.39 -24.70 -7.04
N ALA A 107 13.55 -24.01 -5.91
CA ALA A 107 12.43 -23.50 -5.12
C ALA A 107 11.58 -22.46 -5.88
N LEU A 108 12.22 -21.61 -6.71
CA LEU A 108 11.53 -20.66 -7.58
C LEU A 108 10.72 -21.36 -8.67
N HIS A 109 11.28 -22.40 -9.29
CA HIS A 109 10.59 -23.21 -10.28
C HIS A 109 9.32 -23.87 -9.68
N ASP A 110 9.42 -24.30 -8.42
CA ASP A 110 8.34 -24.96 -7.70
C ASP A 110 7.24 -24.01 -7.21
N LEU A 111 7.42 -22.68 -7.28
CA LEU A 111 6.39 -21.71 -6.87
C LEU A 111 5.06 -21.91 -7.62
N SER A 112 5.14 -22.29 -8.90
CA SER A 112 3.96 -22.62 -9.71
C SER A 112 3.12 -23.75 -9.13
N SER A 113 3.78 -24.75 -8.53
CA SER A 113 3.11 -25.89 -7.88
C SER A 113 2.56 -25.52 -6.50
N LEU A 114 3.16 -24.53 -5.84
CA LEU A 114 2.77 -24.07 -4.50
C LEU A 114 1.62 -23.06 -4.53
N PHE A 115 1.51 -22.28 -5.60
CA PHE A 115 0.53 -21.20 -5.72
C PHE A 115 -0.38 -21.39 -6.94
N ASP A 116 0.06 -20.95 -8.12
CA ASP A 116 -0.68 -21.09 -9.39
C ASP A 116 0.24 -20.85 -10.60
N ASN A 117 -0.31 -20.97 -11.81
CA ASN A 117 0.42 -20.83 -13.07
C ASN A 117 0.98 -19.42 -13.33
N TYR A 118 0.59 -18.39 -12.56
CA TYR A 118 1.20 -17.06 -12.67
C TYR A 118 2.72 -17.12 -12.40
N PHE A 119 3.14 -18.05 -11.54
CA PHE A 119 4.53 -18.20 -11.12
C PHE A 119 5.38 -19.03 -12.11
N ASP A 120 4.81 -19.50 -13.21
CA ASP A 120 5.57 -20.19 -14.28
C ASP A 120 6.64 -19.30 -14.91
N ILE A 121 6.48 -17.98 -14.82
CA ILE A 121 7.48 -16.96 -15.22
C ILE A 121 8.86 -17.17 -14.59
N TYR A 122 8.93 -17.77 -13.40
CA TYR A 122 10.19 -17.98 -12.68
C TYR A 122 10.91 -19.26 -13.16
N LYS A 123 10.24 -20.15 -13.88
CA LYS A 123 10.86 -21.35 -14.46
C LYS A 123 11.84 -21.00 -15.59
N THR A 124 11.60 -19.89 -16.26
CA THR A 124 12.37 -19.45 -17.42
C THR A 124 13.50 -18.49 -17.05
N CYS A 125 13.76 -18.24 -15.75
CA CYS A 125 14.75 -17.26 -15.30
C CYS A 125 15.73 -17.90 -14.29
N PRO A 126 16.86 -18.45 -14.76
CA PRO A 126 17.90 -18.96 -13.87
C PRO A 126 18.66 -17.78 -13.25
N LEU A 127 18.46 -17.57 -11.96
CA LEU A 127 19.12 -16.51 -11.20
C LEU A 127 20.47 -16.98 -10.68
N VAL A 128 21.45 -16.08 -10.60
CA VAL A 128 22.77 -16.35 -10.02
C VAL A 128 22.95 -15.50 -8.78
N PHE A 129 23.38 -16.13 -7.67
CA PHE A 129 23.55 -15.50 -6.36
C PHE A 129 25.03 -15.40 -6.02
N GLU A 130 25.52 -14.19 -5.79
CA GLU A 130 26.92 -13.92 -5.48
C GLU A 130 27.05 -12.98 -4.28
N LEU A 131 28.17 -13.08 -3.56
CA LEU A 131 28.48 -12.11 -2.50
C LEU A 131 28.81 -10.77 -3.11
N TYR A 132 28.06 -9.73 -2.73
CA TYR A 132 28.33 -8.39 -3.23
C TYR A 132 29.63 -7.86 -2.61
N ARG A 133 30.64 -7.61 -3.47
CA ARG A 133 31.84 -6.87 -3.09
C ARG A 133 31.75 -5.49 -3.72
N PRO A 134 31.46 -4.43 -2.95
CA PRO A 134 31.45 -3.08 -3.51
C PRO A 134 32.84 -2.79 -4.09
N SER A 135 32.89 -2.43 -5.37
CA SER A 135 34.10 -1.86 -5.96
C SER A 135 34.44 -0.58 -5.19
N SER A 136 35.71 -0.40 -4.84
CA SER A 136 36.24 0.62 -3.92
C SER A 136 35.97 2.10 -4.26
N ASN A 137 35.17 2.39 -5.29
CA ASN A 137 34.74 3.75 -5.68
C ASN A 137 33.24 4.05 -5.44
N GLU A 138 32.44 3.14 -4.88
CA GLU A 138 31.00 3.37 -4.66
C GLU A 138 30.59 3.59 -3.18
N TYR A 139 31.55 3.91 -2.31
CA TYR A 139 31.23 4.36 -0.94
C TYR A 139 30.86 5.85 -0.92
N VAL A 140 29.60 6.18 -1.26
CA VAL A 140 28.92 7.29 -0.59
C VAL A 140 28.30 6.71 0.68
N SER A 141 29.12 6.66 1.73
CA SER A 141 28.63 6.42 3.08
C SER A 141 27.83 7.65 3.53
N SER A 142 26.51 7.50 3.61
CA SER A 142 25.71 8.33 4.52
C SER A 142 25.26 7.43 5.66
N PRO A 143 25.92 7.49 6.83
CA PRO A 143 25.38 6.89 8.05
C PRO A 143 24.14 7.67 8.50
N PRO A 144 23.19 7.03 9.21
CA PRO A 144 21.99 7.67 9.70
C PRO A 144 22.35 8.74 10.75
N GLN A 145 22.06 10.02 10.46
CA GLN A 145 22.20 11.06 11.46
C GLN A 145 21.01 11.05 12.45
N TYR A 146 21.11 10.20 13.47
CA TYR A 146 20.47 10.51 14.75
C TYR A 146 21.28 11.63 15.44
N ARG A 147 20.78 12.86 15.43
CA ARG A 147 21.22 13.89 16.39
C ARG A 147 20.43 13.72 17.69
N LYS A 148 20.97 12.94 18.62
CA LYS A 148 20.86 13.22 20.05
C LYS A 148 22.16 13.92 20.46
N LYS A 149 22.08 15.13 20.99
CA LYS A 149 23.14 15.73 21.81
C LYS A 149 22.50 16.06 23.15
N GLU A 150 22.62 15.13 24.10
CA GLU A 150 22.66 15.48 25.51
C GLU A 150 24.11 15.79 25.89
N GLU A 151 24.17 16.71 26.83
CA GLU A 151 25.28 17.51 27.32
C GLU A 151 26.20 16.73 28.27
N GLU A 152 27.24 17.45 28.72
CA GLU A 152 28.20 17.13 29.79
C GLU A 152 29.44 16.32 29.36
N HIS A 153 30.68 16.68 29.70
CA HIS A 153 31.22 17.71 30.59
C HIS A 153 32.71 17.88 30.21
N ASN A 154 33.25 19.11 30.17
CA ASN A 154 34.28 19.49 31.13
C ASN A 154 34.63 20.98 31.07
N SER A 155 34.52 21.56 32.26
CA SER A 155 35.00 22.82 32.80
C SER A 155 36.29 23.40 32.19
N GLU A 156 36.30 24.72 31.97
CA GLU A 156 37.21 25.61 32.71
C GLU A 156 36.73 27.07 32.67
N LYS A 157 36.85 27.70 33.84
CA LYS A 157 36.45 29.07 34.20
C LYS A 157 37.14 30.13 33.32
N ILE A 158 36.47 31.26 33.06
CA ILE A 158 37.00 32.61 33.34
C ILE A 158 35.84 33.62 33.42
N SER A 159 36.00 34.51 34.39
CA SER A 159 35.13 35.57 34.91
C SER A 159 35.10 36.84 34.06
N SER A 160 34.00 37.61 34.19
CA SER A 160 33.86 39.08 34.04
C SER A 160 34.24 39.72 32.69
N GLY A 161 33.55 40.69 32.12
CA GLY A 161 32.50 41.59 32.58
C GLY A 161 32.33 42.70 31.51
N VAL A 162 31.14 43.29 31.47
CA VAL A 162 30.78 44.68 31.12
C VAL A 162 31.66 45.44 30.10
N ALA A 163 31.07 45.84 28.96
CA ALA A 163 30.78 47.25 28.64
C ALA A 163 30.44 47.45 27.16
N ALA A 164 29.45 48.31 26.94
CA ALA A 164 28.88 48.71 25.65
C ALA A 164 29.79 49.66 24.85
N SER A 165 29.64 49.67 23.52
CA SER A 165 29.14 50.85 22.78
C SER A 165 29.17 50.62 21.24
N HIS A 166 28.02 50.98 20.63
CA HIS A 166 27.73 51.54 19.30
C HIS A 166 28.78 51.42 18.15
N ILE A 167 28.43 51.19 16.88
CA ILE A 167 27.65 52.06 15.97
C ILE A 167 27.31 51.31 14.64
N SER A 168 26.05 51.47 14.19
CA SER A 168 25.44 51.46 12.82
C SER A 168 25.61 50.34 11.77
N VAL A 169 24.45 49.73 11.46
CA VAL A 169 23.76 49.61 10.14
C VAL A 169 24.59 49.40 8.88
N THR A 170 24.41 48.23 8.24
CA THR A 170 23.91 48.16 6.84
C THR A 170 23.23 46.82 6.60
N GLU A 171 21.97 46.88 6.15
CA GLU A 171 21.12 45.77 5.73
C GLU A 171 21.71 45.04 4.51
N LYS A 172 21.66 43.70 4.52
CA LYS A 172 21.32 42.92 3.33
C LYS A 172 20.43 41.75 3.73
N GLU A 173 19.26 41.79 3.12
CA GLU A 173 18.10 40.90 3.22
C GLU A 173 18.46 39.42 3.35
N SER A 174 17.97 38.81 4.43
CA SER A 174 17.84 37.37 4.55
C SER A 174 16.47 37.00 3.98
N THR A 175 16.45 36.35 2.82
CA THR A 175 15.25 35.68 2.31
C THR A 175 14.90 34.54 3.28
N THR A 176 14.01 34.82 4.22
CA THR A 176 13.35 33.81 5.04
C THR A 176 12.48 32.94 4.11
N THR A 177 12.91 31.71 3.85
CA THR A 177 11.96 30.67 3.42
C THR A 177 11.06 30.36 4.60
N ASN A 178 9.94 31.07 4.68
CA ASN A 178 8.81 30.75 5.54
C ASN A 178 8.28 29.38 5.11
N PHE A 179 8.75 28.32 5.77
CA PHE A 179 7.99 27.08 5.81
C PHE A 179 6.85 27.32 6.79
N ASP A 180 5.62 27.33 6.28
CA ASP A 180 4.43 27.50 7.09
C ASP A 180 4.34 26.32 8.06
N ASP A 181 4.35 26.59 9.37
CA ASP A 181 4.24 25.55 10.41
C ASP A 181 2.99 24.69 10.20
N ASP A 182 1.97 25.23 9.53
CA ASP A 182 0.75 24.53 9.13
C ASP A 182 0.99 23.48 8.04
N ASP A 183 1.94 23.65 7.13
CA ASP A 183 2.26 22.66 6.07
C ASP A 183 2.95 21.41 6.65
N ILE A 184 3.85 21.60 7.62
CA ILE A 184 4.52 20.50 8.34
C ILE A 184 3.50 19.75 9.23
N ARG A 185 2.58 20.47 9.87
CA ARG A 185 1.48 19.87 10.64
C ARG A 185 0.51 19.08 9.78
N ASN A 186 0.16 19.61 8.61
CA ASN A 186 -0.76 18.96 7.68
C ASN A 186 -0.16 17.66 7.11
N PHE A 187 1.15 17.63 6.82
CA PHE A 187 1.86 16.43 6.38
C PHE A 187 1.89 15.33 7.45
N LEU A 188 2.21 15.67 8.70
CA LEU A 188 2.24 14.71 9.84
C LEU A 188 0.84 14.24 10.29
N ASN A 189 -0.21 15.04 10.03
CA ASN A 189 -1.58 14.69 10.34
C ASN A 189 -2.21 13.73 9.32
N ASP A 190 -1.78 13.77 8.05
CA ASP A 190 -2.33 12.95 6.97
C ASP A 190 -1.94 11.46 7.09
N GLU A 191 -0.72 11.18 7.58
CA GLU A 191 -0.24 9.81 7.82
C GLU A 191 -0.92 9.16 9.05
N ASN A 192 -1.11 9.89 10.14
CA ASN A 192 -1.73 9.34 11.36
C ASN A 192 -3.24 9.03 11.20
N GLY A 193 -3.99 9.88 10.49
CA GLY A 193 -5.45 9.72 10.36
C GLY A 193 -5.86 8.47 9.56
N THR A 194 -5.10 8.13 8.51
CA THR A 194 -5.39 6.95 7.69
C THR A 194 -5.04 5.64 8.40
N ASP A 195 -3.97 5.63 9.18
CA ASP A 195 -3.54 4.47 9.96
C ASP A 195 -4.51 4.16 11.11
N LEU A 196 -4.90 5.18 11.85
CA LEU A 196 -5.92 5.05 12.91
C LEU A 196 -7.23 4.50 12.33
N PHE A 197 -7.64 4.96 11.15
CA PHE A 197 -8.80 4.43 10.45
C PHE A 197 -8.65 2.95 10.07
N ALA A 198 -7.49 2.56 9.54
CA ALA A 198 -7.20 1.18 9.13
C ALA A 198 -7.22 0.21 10.33
N ARG A 199 -6.77 0.67 11.50
CA ARG A 199 -6.78 -0.06 12.78
C ARG A 199 -8.16 -0.11 13.45
N GLY A 200 -9.16 0.58 12.90
CA GLY A 200 -10.51 0.67 13.48
C GLY A 200 -10.61 1.65 14.66
N GLN A 201 -9.59 2.46 14.91
CA GLN A 201 -9.57 3.52 15.93
C GLN A 201 -10.29 4.77 15.41
N TYR A 202 -11.59 4.62 15.09
CA TYR A 202 -12.36 5.61 14.36
C TYR A 202 -12.54 6.94 15.10
N LYS A 203 -12.64 6.88 16.44
CA LYS A 203 -12.78 8.08 17.28
C LYS A 203 -11.52 8.95 17.21
N ASP A 204 -10.36 8.28 17.27
CA ASP A 204 -9.05 8.93 17.24
C ASP A 204 -8.71 9.40 15.82
N ALA A 205 -9.15 8.67 14.78
CA ALA A 205 -8.95 9.04 13.38
C ALA A 205 -9.74 10.30 12.95
N LEU A 206 -10.92 10.55 13.55
CA LEU A 206 -11.84 11.61 13.14
C LEU A 206 -11.20 13.02 13.06
N PRO A 207 -10.51 13.55 14.09
CA PRO A 207 -9.92 14.89 14.04
C PRO A 207 -8.88 15.06 12.93
N PHE A 208 -8.06 14.03 12.68
CA PHE A 208 -7.06 14.04 11.62
C PHE A 208 -7.72 14.08 10.26
N LEU A 209 -8.68 13.18 10.00
CA LEU A 209 -9.40 13.11 8.73
C LEU A 209 -10.20 14.39 8.44
N GLN A 210 -10.75 15.04 9.46
CA GLN A 210 -11.44 16.33 9.31
C GLN A 210 -10.48 17.47 8.98
N THR A 211 -9.24 17.40 9.46
CA THR A 211 -8.18 18.36 9.13
C THR A 211 -7.75 18.17 7.68
N SER A 212 -7.45 16.94 7.27
CA SER A 212 -7.14 16.56 5.89
C SER A 212 -8.22 16.96 4.90
N LEU A 213 -9.49 16.91 5.30
CA LEU A 213 -10.61 17.30 4.44
C LEU A 213 -10.64 18.81 4.11
N LYS A 214 -10.06 19.65 4.97
CA LYS A 214 -9.97 21.10 4.75
C LYS A 214 -8.91 21.46 3.70
N SER A 215 -7.81 20.72 3.67
CA SER A 215 -6.73 20.90 2.69
C SER A 215 -6.99 20.15 1.37
N THR A 216 -7.88 19.15 1.35
CA THR A 216 -8.15 18.34 0.15
C THR A 216 -9.19 18.97 -0.78
N THR A 217 -8.72 19.46 -1.93
CA THR A 217 -9.54 19.94 -3.06
C THR A 217 -9.74 18.90 -4.17
N ASP A 218 -9.13 17.71 -4.04
CA ASP A 218 -8.87 16.79 -5.15
C ASP A 218 -9.85 15.57 -5.25
N GLN A 219 -9.67 14.75 -6.30
CA GLN A 219 -10.38 13.50 -6.64
C GLN A 219 -10.58 12.53 -5.46
N PHE A 220 -9.74 12.57 -4.43
CA PHE A 220 -9.83 11.70 -3.25
C PHE A 220 -10.74 12.25 -2.13
N ARG A 221 -11.34 13.43 -2.31
CA ARG A 221 -12.27 14.03 -1.34
C ARG A 221 -13.40 13.08 -0.95
N ALA A 222 -13.98 12.35 -1.90
CA ALA A 222 -15.05 11.40 -1.59
C ALA A 222 -14.57 10.23 -0.72
N VAL A 223 -13.33 9.75 -0.95
CA VAL A 223 -12.72 8.69 -0.14
C VAL A 223 -12.57 9.16 1.31
N LEU A 224 -12.08 10.38 1.52
CA LEU A 224 -11.98 10.99 2.85
C LEU A 224 -13.35 11.19 3.50
N LEU A 225 -14.35 11.71 2.77
CA LEU A 225 -15.69 11.90 3.32
C LEU A 225 -16.37 10.59 3.72
N LEU A 226 -16.18 9.50 2.96
CA LEU A 226 -16.68 8.18 3.34
C LEU A 226 -16.03 7.67 4.64
N LYS A 227 -14.72 7.90 4.83
CA LYS A 227 -14.00 7.58 6.07
C LYS A 227 -14.55 8.41 7.24
N VAL A 228 -14.67 9.72 7.06
CA VAL A 228 -15.22 10.66 8.06
C VAL A 228 -16.64 10.25 8.46
N ALA A 229 -17.50 9.89 7.51
CA ALA A 229 -18.85 9.44 7.79
C ALA A 229 -18.88 8.17 8.67
N LEU A 230 -17.93 7.25 8.50
CA LEU A 230 -17.82 6.06 9.35
C LEU A 230 -17.35 6.46 10.76
N CYS A 231 -16.37 7.35 10.85
CA CYS A 231 -15.87 7.85 12.12
C CYS A 231 -16.94 8.61 12.91
N LEU A 232 -17.74 9.44 12.25
CA LEU A 232 -18.89 10.12 12.87
C LEU A 232 -19.88 9.12 13.47
N ARG A 233 -20.18 8.02 12.76
CA ARG A 233 -21.02 6.95 13.30
C ARG A 233 -20.39 6.29 14.53
N ALA A 234 -19.10 5.96 14.49
CA ALA A 234 -18.40 5.38 15.63
C ALA A 234 -18.35 6.32 16.86
N CYS A 235 -18.48 7.63 16.62
CA CYS A 235 -18.65 8.66 17.64
C CYS A 235 -20.12 8.91 18.05
N ASN A 236 -21.07 8.04 17.68
CA ASN A 236 -22.51 8.19 17.92
C ASN A 236 -23.16 9.44 17.28
N ARG A 237 -22.52 10.04 16.26
CA ARG A 237 -23.04 11.19 15.50
C ARG A 237 -23.73 10.71 14.22
N GLU A 238 -24.80 9.93 14.38
CA GLU A 238 -25.46 9.20 13.29
C GLU A 238 -26.11 10.11 12.25
N THR A 239 -26.72 11.23 12.67
CA THR A 239 -27.34 12.22 11.78
C THR A 239 -26.31 12.86 10.84
N GLU A 240 -25.17 13.28 11.40
CA GLU A 240 -24.06 13.85 10.62
C GLU A 240 -23.44 12.79 9.71
N SER A 241 -23.21 11.58 10.21
CA SER A 241 -22.74 10.43 9.42
C SER A 241 -23.63 10.20 8.19
N ASN A 242 -24.95 10.18 8.38
CA ASN A 242 -25.91 9.97 7.30
C ASN A 242 -25.92 11.13 6.30
N SER A 243 -25.84 12.37 6.77
CA SER A 243 -25.77 13.55 5.91
C SER A 243 -24.50 13.52 5.05
N THR A 244 -23.34 13.32 5.67
CA THR A 244 -22.05 13.24 4.98
C THR A 244 -22.03 12.08 3.98
N LEU A 245 -22.54 10.90 4.36
CA LEU A 245 -22.63 9.75 3.46
C LEU A 245 -23.50 10.06 2.23
N ALA A 246 -24.68 10.64 2.44
CA ALA A 246 -25.61 10.97 1.35
C ALA A 246 -25.02 12.01 0.39
N GLU A 247 -24.37 13.06 0.92
CA GLU A 247 -23.67 14.05 0.11
C GLU A 247 -22.54 13.42 -0.71
N THR A 248 -21.75 12.54 -0.08
CA THR A 248 -20.63 11.86 -0.73
C THR A 248 -21.09 10.95 -1.86
N LEU A 249 -22.19 10.22 -1.66
CA LEU A 249 -22.75 9.35 -2.70
C LEU A 249 -23.27 10.16 -3.88
N LYS A 250 -23.96 11.29 -3.64
CA LYS A 250 -24.37 12.22 -4.70
C LYS A 250 -23.17 12.80 -5.45
N PHE A 251 -22.07 13.08 -4.75
CA PHE A 251 -20.84 13.56 -5.36
C PHE A 251 -20.18 12.49 -6.26
N LEU A 252 -20.12 11.24 -5.80
CA LEU A 252 -19.59 10.10 -6.57
C LEU A 252 -20.38 9.83 -7.84
N GLU A 253 -21.71 9.96 -7.79
CA GLU A 253 -22.56 9.82 -8.99
C GLU A 253 -22.26 10.90 -10.05
N LYS A 254 -21.86 12.11 -9.63
CA LYS A 254 -21.58 13.24 -10.53
C LYS A 254 -20.16 13.26 -11.09
N GLN A 255 -19.14 12.81 -10.34
CA GLN A 255 -17.72 12.89 -10.73
C GLN A 255 -17.27 11.83 -11.77
N SER A 256 -18.21 11.02 -12.25
CA SER A 256 -17.96 9.76 -12.94
C SER A 256 -17.19 9.89 -14.29
N THR A 257 -17.07 11.09 -14.85
CA THR A 257 -16.42 11.39 -16.14
C THR A 257 -15.01 11.99 -16.07
N VAL A 258 -14.50 12.36 -14.88
CA VAL A 258 -13.26 13.16 -14.74
C VAL A 258 -12.08 12.35 -14.16
N ILE A 259 -12.29 11.08 -13.83
CA ILE A 259 -11.33 10.29 -13.05
C ILE A 259 -10.31 9.64 -13.99
N ASN A 260 -9.03 9.98 -13.84
CA ASN A 260 -7.94 9.42 -14.68
C ASN A 260 -7.59 7.96 -14.34
N ASN A 261 -8.13 7.41 -13.24
CA ASN A 261 -7.89 6.02 -12.82
C ASN A 261 -9.10 5.41 -12.06
N HIS A 262 -10.20 5.12 -12.79
CA HIS A 262 -11.42 4.54 -12.22
C HIS A 262 -11.18 3.27 -11.40
N ILE A 263 -10.22 2.42 -11.80
CA ILE A 263 -9.95 1.13 -11.14
C ILE A 263 -9.42 1.33 -9.72
N GLN A 264 -8.34 2.09 -9.55
CA GLN A 264 -7.76 2.31 -8.22
C GLN A 264 -8.70 3.10 -7.32
N TYR A 265 -9.41 4.07 -7.89
CA TYR A 265 -10.36 4.87 -7.15
C TYR A 265 -11.57 4.06 -6.66
N ALA A 266 -12.18 3.25 -7.52
CA ALA A 266 -13.27 2.36 -7.16
C ALA A 266 -12.84 1.34 -6.10
N GLU A 267 -11.61 0.83 -6.18
CA GLU A 267 -11.08 -0.12 -5.19
C GLU A 267 -10.90 0.52 -3.81
N LYS A 268 -10.43 1.78 -3.73
CA LYS A 268 -10.37 2.52 -2.46
C LYS A 268 -11.76 2.66 -1.82
N ILE A 269 -12.79 2.94 -2.62
CA ILE A 269 -14.19 3.03 -2.15
C ILE A 269 -14.69 1.65 -1.68
N ARG A 270 -14.39 0.58 -2.43
CA ARG A 270 -14.75 -0.80 -2.04
C ARG A 270 -14.17 -1.17 -0.68
N ILE A 271 -12.89 -0.85 -0.43
CA ILE A 271 -12.22 -1.12 0.84
C ILE A 271 -12.93 -0.42 2.00
N ILE A 272 -13.39 0.83 1.81
CA ILE A 272 -14.17 1.53 2.83
C ILE A 272 -15.51 0.82 3.09
N GLY A 273 -16.19 0.33 2.04
CA GLY A 273 -17.38 -0.51 2.17
C GLY A 273 -17.14 -1.75 3.04
N CYS A 274 -15.96 -2.38 2.92
CA CYS A 274 -15.55 -3.48 3.80
C CYS A 274 -15.44 -3.05 5.27
N CYS A 275 -14.96 -1.84 5.57
CA CYS A 275 -14.94 -1.30 6.93
C CYS A 275 -16.36 -1.10 7.48
N TYR A 276 -17.28 -0.53 6.70
CA TYR A 276 -18.70 -0.42 7.12
C TYR A 276 -19.33 -1.78 7.42
N ARG A 277 -18.99 -2.82 6.63
CA ARG A 277 -19.45 -4.18 6.88
C ARG A 277 -18.90 -4.75 8.20
N LYS A 278 -17.61 -4.55 8.49
CA LYS A 278 -16.99 -4.98 9.76
C LYS A 278 -17.70 -4.33 10.96
N GLU A 279 -18.08 -3.07 10.82
CA GLU A 279 -18.84 -2.30 11.82
C GLU A 279 -20.36 -2.59 11.84
N LYS A 280 -20.78 -3.67 11.18
CA LYS A 280 -22.18 -4.12 11.06
C LYS A 280 -23.14 -3.06 10.49
N ALA A 281 -22.61 -2.06 9.78
CA ALA A 281 -23.39 -1.04 9.08
C ALA A 281 -23.79 -1.55 7.68
N PHE A 282 -24.52 -2.67 7.64
CA PHE A 282 -24.75 -3.46 6.43
C PHE A 282 -25.43 -2.69 5.29
N SER A 283 -26.50 -1.95 5.55
CA SER A 283 -27.17 -1.19 4.48
C SER A 283 -26.25 -0.13 3.88
N LYS A 284 -25.41 0.53 4.70
CA LYS A 284 -24.45 1.52 4.25
C LYS A 284 -23.33 0.88 3.43
N SER A 285 -22.80 -0.28 3.85
CA SER A 285 -21.76 -0.99 3.09
C SER A 285 -22.26 -1.43 1.72
N VAL A 286 -23.50 -1.92 1.61
CA VAL A 286 -24.09 -2.35 0.34
C VAL A 286 -24.21 -1.18 -0.65
N ILE A 287 -24.63 0.00 -0.17
CA ILE A 287 -24.73 1.19 -1.01
C ILE A 287 -23.33 1.63 -1.48
N ILE A 288 -22.32 1.60 -0.60
CA ILE A 288 -20.93 1.93 -0.96
C ILE A 288 -20.37 0.94 -1.98
N PHE A 289 -20.63 -0.37 -1.82
CA PHE A 289 -20.23 -1.37 -2.83
C PHE A 289 -20.91 -1.13 -4.18
N SER A 290 -22.17 -0.66 -4.20
CA SER A 290 -22.87 -0.35 -5.45
C SER A 290 -22.31 0.90 -6.13
N ALA A 291 -21.94 1.91 -5.35
CA ALA A 291 -21.25 3.09 -5.86
C ALA A 291 -19.88 2.72 -6.46
N SER A 292 -19.09 1.90 -5.76
CA SER A 292 -17.81 1.38 -6.26
C SER A 292 -17.98 0.58 -7.56
N ALA A 293 -18.96 -0.35 -7.63
CA ALA A 293 -19.25 -1.11 -8.85
C ALA A 293 -19.65 -0.20 -10.02
N THR A 294 -20.38 0.88 -9.75
CA THR A 294 -20.73 1.89 -10.76
C THR A 294 -19.49 2.57 -11.34
N ILE A 295 -18.51 2.91 -10.51
CA ILE A 295 -17.26 3.52 -10.98
C ILE A 295 -16.42 2.50 -11.76
N PHE A 296 -16.37 1.23 -11.32
CA PHE A 296 -15.72 0.17 -12.10
C PHE A 296 -16.32 0.03 -13.50
N SER A 297 -17.66 0.10 -13.62
CA SER A 297 -18.34 -0.03 -14.92
C SER A 297 -18.00 1.07 -15.94
N GLN A 298 -17.39 2.17 -15.48
CA GLN A 298 -16.99 3.29 -16.32
C GLN A 298 -15.54 3.22 -16.80
N SER A 299 -14.77 2.23 -16.32
CA SER A 299 -13.40 2.04 -16.77
C SER A 299 -13.36 1.51 -18.20
N SER A 300 -12.42 2.03 -18.99
CA SER A 300 -12.12 1.53 -20.35
C SER A 300 -11.51 0.12 -20.37
N VAL A 301 -10.98 -0.37 -19.24
CA VAL A 301 -10.31 -1.67 -19.16
C VAL A 301 -11.31 -2.74 -18.70
N LEU A 302 -12.02 -3.34 -19.65
CA LEU A 302 -13.12 -4.29 -19.41
C LEU A 302 -12.77 -5.39 -18.40
N ILE A 303 -11.62 -6.06 -18.55
CA ILE A 303 -11.21 -7.17 -17.65
C ILE A 303 -11.12 -6.70 -16.19
N ASN A 304 -10.51 -5.54 -15.96
CA ASN A 304 -10.35 -4.99 -14.60
C ASN A 304 -11.67 -4.47 -14.04
N ALA A 305 -12.51 -3.86 -14.89
CA ALA A 305 -13.85 -3.42 -14.54
C ALA A 305 -14.73 -4.59 -14.09
N THR A 306 -14.83 -5.65 -14.90
CA THR A 306 -15.61 -6.85 -14.60
C THR A 306 -15.13 -7.53 -13.31
N ARG A 307 -13.81 -7.67 -13.13
CA ARG A 307 -13.23 -8.22 -11.89
C ARG A 307 -13.58 -7.37 -10.67
N GLY A 308 -13.44 -6.05 -10.76
CA GLY A 308 -13.78 -5.12 -9.69
C GLY A 308 -15.27 -5.19 -9.30
N MET A 309 -16.17 -5.20 -10.29
CA MET A 309 -17.60 -5.37 -10.08
C MET A 309 -17.94 -6.71 -9.42
N ALA A 310 -17.33 -7.80 -9.87
CA ALA A 310 -17.51 -9.13 -9.27
C ALA A 310 -17.07 -9.16 -7.80
N ASN A 311 -15.99 -8.46 -7.45
CA ASN A 311 -15.56 -8.30 -6.06
C ASN A 311 -16.60 -7.54 -5.23
N CYS A 312 -17.13 -6.41 -5.74
CA CYS A 312 -18.21 -5.67 -5.07
C CYS A 312 -19.46 -6.54 -4.85
N MET A 313 -19.87 -7.30 -5.85
CA MET A 313 -21.02 -8.21 -5.75
C MET A 313 -20.77 -9.35 -4.74
N THR A 314 -19.56 -9.89 -4.71
CA THR A 314 -19.17 -10.92 -3.74
C THR A 314 -19.25 -10.36 -2.32
N ASP A 315 -18.80 -9.13 -2.09
CA ASP A 315 -18.90 -8.48 -0.78
C ASP A 315 -20.34 -8.14 -0.39
N MET A 316 -21.21 -7.76 -1.34
CA MET A 316 -22.64 -7.63 -1.10
C MET A 316 -23.29 -8.97 -0.72
N LYS A 317 -22.92 -10.06 -1.40
CA LYS A 317 -23.40 -11.40 -1.06
C LYS A 317 -23.00 -11.78 0.36
N ARG A 318 -21.74 -11.52 0.76
CA ARG A 318 -21.28 -11.71 2.14
C ARG A 318 -22.09 -10.93 3.16
N VAL A 319 -22.63 -9.75 2.81
CA VAL A 319 -23.55 -9.01 3.68
C VAL A 319 -24.89 -9.74 3.82
N ALA A 320 -25.45 -10.27 2.73
CA ALA A 320 -26.73 -11.01 2.79
C ALA A 320 -26.62 -12.35 3.52
N ASP A 321 -25.45 -13.01 3.42
CA ASP A 321 -25.15 -14.28 4.08
C ASP A 321 -24.86 -14.11 5.58
N ASP A 322 -24.66 -12.88 6.06
CA ASP A 322 -24.44 -12.61 7.48
C ASP A 322 -25.74 -12.81 8.29
N ASN A 323 -25.66 -13.58 9.38
CA ASN A 323 -26.80 -13.89 10.24
C ASN A 323 -27.40 -12.66 10.92
N CYS A 324 -26.62 -11.58 11.10
CA CYS A 324 -27.08 -10.32 11.67
C CYS A 324 -27.74 -9.39 10.65
N CYS A 325 -27.83 -9.78 9.38
CA CYS A 325 -28.39 -8.96 8.31
C CYS A 325 -29.92 -8.98 8.33
N SER A 326 -30.54 -7.79 8.42
CA SER A 326 -32.00 -7.66 8.43
C SER A 326 -32.62 -8.01 7.08
N SER A 327 -33.89 -8.43 7.06
CA SER A 327 -34.64 -8.74 5.84
C SER A 327 -34.62 -7.58 4.83
N GLY A 328 -34.87 -6.35 5.29
CA GLY A 328 -34.80 -5.16 4.43
C GLY A 328 -33.41 -4.91 3.84
N CYS A 329 -32.33 -5.25 4.57
CA CYS A 329 -30.98 -5.18 4.03
C CYS A 329 -30.73 -6.27 2.97
N LYS A 330 -31.26 -7.48 3.14
CA LYS A 330 -31.19 -8.56 2.13
C LYS A 330 -31.94 -8.16 0.85
N ASP A 331 -33.08 -7.48 0.97
CA ASP A 331 -33.80 -6.94 -0.19
C ASP A 331 -33.01 -5.84 -0.91
N LEU A 332 -32.36 -4.96 -0.14
CA LEU A 332 -31.44 -3.98 -0.69
C LEU A 332 -30.27 -4.65 -1.45
N VAL A 333 -29.67 -5.71 -0.89
CA VAL A 333 -28.62 -6.50 -1.58
C VAL A 333 -29.14 -7.04 -2.90
N ARG A 334 -30.30 -7.71 -2.92
CA ARG A 334 -30.87 -8.25 -4.16
C ARG A 334 -31.07 -7.15 -5.22
N LYS A 335 -31.61 -6.00 -4.80
CA LYS A 335 -31.83 -4.84 -5.68
C LYS A 335 -30.51 -4.33 -6.28
N MET A 336 -29.47 -4.17 -5.45
CA MET A 336 -28.18 -3.66 -5.90
C MET A 336 -27.40 -4.67 -6.75
N LEU A 337 -27.47 -5.96 -6.42
CA LEU A 337 -26.89 -7.04 -7.23
C LEU A 337 -27.52 -7.06 -8.63
N LYS A 338 -28.85 -6.98 -8.72
CA LYS A 338 -29.55 -6.91 -10.01
C LYS A 338 -29.07 -5.72 -10.84
N ARG A 339 -29.04 -4.52 -10.24
CA ARG A 339 -28.55 -3.30 -10.92
C ARG A 339 -27.12 -3.45 -11.44
N ASN A 340 -26.24 -4.11 -10.68
CA ASN A 340 -24.85 -4.31 -11.08
C ASN A 340 -24.72 -5.38 -12.19
N LEU A 341 -25.56 -6.43 -12.16
CA LEU A 341 -25.65 -7.42 -13.22
C LEU A 341 -26.12 -6.79 -14.54
N ASP A 342 -27.15 -5.95 -14.50
CA ASP A 342 -27.67 -5.25 -15.68
C ASP A 342 -26.56 -4.40 -16.35
N LYS A 343 -25.76 -3.67 -15.55
CA LYS A 343 -24.60 -2.92 -16.06
C LYS A 343 -23.52 -3.80 -16.68
N LEU A 344 -23.28 -4.97 -16.09
CA LEU A 344 -22.26 -5.90 -16.58
C LEU A 344 -22.69 -6.52 -17.93
N ASP A 345 -23.99 -6.78 -18.10
CA ASP A 345 -24.60 -7.21 -19.36
C ASP A 345 -24.49 -6.10 -20.43
N GLU A 346 -24.76 -4.84 -20.08
CA GLU A 346 -24.55 -3.70 -20.99
C GLU A 346 -23.08 -3.58 -21.46
N MET A 347 -22.12 -3.73 -20.55
CA MET A 347 -20.69 -3.68 -20.88
C MET A 347 -20.25 -4.79 -21.83
N THR A 348 -20.77 -6.01 -21.65
CA THR A 348 -20.42 -7.16 -22.49
C THR A 348 -20.99 -7.03 -23.90
N LYS A 349 -22.22 -6.56 -24.04
CA LYS A 349 -22.84 -6.25 -25.34
C LYS A 349 -22.07 -5.20 -26.14
N CYS A 350 -21.57 -4.14 -25.48
CA CYS A 350 -20.70 -3.14 -26.13
C CYS A 350 -19.36 -3.73 -26.59
N GLY A 351 -18.78 -4.67 -25.82
CA GLY A 351 -17.55 -5.35 -26.19
C GLY A 351 -17.69 -6.26 -27.42
N ASP A 352 -18.82 -6.94 -27.56
CA ASP A 352 -19.10 -7.81 -28.70
C ASP A 352 -19.38 -7.02 -29.98
N GLN A 353 -20.05 -5.86 -29.86
CA GLN A 353 -20.25 -4.93 -30.98
C GLN A 353 -18.94 -4.29 -31.46
N ALA A 354 -18.01 -3.97 -30.56
CA ALA A 354 -16.70 -3.41 -30.91
C ALA A 354 -15.76 -4.43 -31.57
N LYS A 355 -15.98 -5.74 -31.39
CA LYS A 355 -15.25 -6.81 -32.10
C LYS A 355 -15.85 -7.16 -33.46
N ALA A 356 -17.09 -6.74 -33.72
CA ALA A 356 -17.81 -6.99 -34.96
C ALA A 356 -17.68 -5.85 -35.99
N LEU A 357 -17.10 -4.72 -35.58
CA LEU A 357 -16.63 -3.60 -36.42
C LEU A 357 -15.14 -3.79 -36.70
#